data_AF-A0A815D7Q6-F1
#
_entry.id   AF-A0A815D7Q6-F1
#
_cell.length_a   1.000
_cell.length_b   1.000
_cell.length_c   1.000
_cell.angle_alpha   90.00
_cell.angle_beta   90.00
_cell.angle_gamma   90.00
#
_symmetry.space_group_name_H-M   'P 1'
#
loop_
_entity.id
_entity.type
_entity.pdbx_description
1 polymer ?
#
loop_
_entity_poly.entity_id
_entity_poly.type
_entity_poly.pdbx_seq_one_letter_code
_entity_poly.pdbx_strand_id
1 'polypeptide(L)'
;MVYGKEHATEHLAKTPIAFIGTIDQVIPGISTRSMPPTNHYKLIMGNIRSLRGSVSTTEFGYHQHGAGHFLQQVIQNPDGSETLGDQPLQEQVKEPTVGISYLACSSDGQHINTLVELDNNTIEELIKLSKIPLGWSKQSNGHYESPWQHSHAKTVKWHDNKQYTSYDKCAKTGRPLLITTDDITLTCEPVQAAHVKEYQNPDGDGVFKLTVKNNSNRPVEIPALLRDSHTKNILWEESVFVITDAGNHFFPGHGHARDVEPTLLEPNASVSTKLDTLTLHGLSWPQGGWRLHLRFCLGDKATEGSYYYFTDHHEPIRKNAQKKPSAIVN
;
A
#
# COMPACT_ATOMS: atom_id res chain seq x y z
N MET A 1 8.72 11.78 -11.91
CA MET A 1 8.03 12.64 -12.90
C MET A 1 6.94 13.39 -12.15
N VAL A 2 6.70 14.66 -12.46
CA VAL A 2 5.54 15.39 -11.92
C VAL A 2 4.36 15.11 -12.85
N TYR A 3 3.31 14.50 -12.31
CA TYR A 3 2.11 14.15 -13.07
C TYR A 3 1.04 15.24 -12.94
N GLY A 4 0.13 15.27 -13.93
CA GLY A 4 -1.09 16.06 -13.85
C GLY A 4 -2.11 15.45 -12.88
N LYS A 5 -3.02 16.28 -12.38
CA LYS A 5 -4.03 15.94 -11.36
C LYS A 5 -4.88 14.71 -11.68
N GLU A 6 -5.06 14.39 -12.96
CA GLU A 6 -5.78 13.21 -13.44
C GLU A 6 -5.19 11.89 -12.93
N HIS A 7 -3.91 11.87 -12.56
CA HIS A 7 -3.24 10.69 -12.00
C HIS A 7 -3.36 10.57 -10.47
N ALA A 8 -3.90 11.59 -9.79
CA ALA A 8 -3.86 11.66 -8.33
C ALA A 8 -4.58 10.50 -7.63
N THR A 9 -5.78 10.16 -8.11
CA THR A 9 -6.59 9.06 -7.54
C THR A 9 -5.92 7.70 -7.71
N GLU A 10 -5.31 7.46 -8.87
CA GLU A 10 -4.59 6.22 -9.15
C GLU A 10 -3.40 6.04 -8.20
N HIS A 11 -2.58 7.09 -8.03
CA HIS A 11 -1.43 7.03 -7.14
C HIS A 11 -1.82 6.93 -5.67
N LEU A 12 -2.85 7.66 -5.22
CA LEU A 12 -3.36 7.55 -3.84
C LEU A 12 -3.80 6.13 -3.49
N ALA A 13 -4.42 5.40 -4.44
CA ALA A 13 -4.86 4.03 -4.23
C ALA A 13 -3.70 3.02 -4.15
N LYS A 14 -2.56 3.35 -4.77
CA LYS A 14 -1.41 2.45 -4.96
C LYS A 14 -0.26 2.69 -4.00
N THR A 15 -0.28 3.70 -3.14
CA THR A 15 0.87 4.05 -2.29
C THR A 15 0.55 3.92 -0.80
N PRO A 16 1.46 3.35 0.02
CA PRO A 16 1.25 3.19 1.46
C PRO A 16 1.31 4.51 2.23
N ILE A 17 2.16 5.45 1.81
CA ILE A 17 2.29 6.78 2.41
C ILE A 17 1.97 7.82 1.33
N ALA A 18 0.93 8.60 1.59
CA ALA A 18 0.49 9.64 0.67
C ALA A 18 0.03 10.86 1.48
N PHE A 19 0.45 12.04 1.09
CA PHE A 19 0.10 13.28 1.78
C PHE A 19 -0.04 14.42 0.80
N ILE A 20 -0.86 15.40 1.17
CA ILE A 20 -0.94 16.68 0.49
C ILE A 20 0.02 17.62 1.20
N GLY A 21 0.81 18.37 0.44
CA GLY A 21 1.64 19.44 1.01
C GLY A 21 1.93 20.51 -0.04
N THR A 22 2.26 21.70 0.44
CA THR A 22 2.72 22.81 -0.40
C THR A 22 4.24 22.80 -0.44
N ILE A 23 4.85 22.89 -1.61
CA ILE A 23 6.32 23.03 -1.69
C ILE A 23 6.71 24.45 -1.28
N ASP A 24 7.44 24.58 -0.18
CA ASP A 24 7.96 25.87 0.29
C ASP A 24 9.33 26.17 -0.32
N GLN A 25 10.13 25.13 -0.59
CA GLN A 25 11.45 25.27 -1.20
C GLN A 25 11.81 24.07 -2.07
N VAL A 26 12.47 24.34 -3.20
CA VAL A 26 13.12 23.34 -4.06
C VAL A 26 14.63 23.59 -4.04
N ILE A 27 15.40 22.60 -3.60
CA ILE A 27 16.86 22.64 -3.60
C ILE A 27 17.34 21.64 -4.66
N PRO A 28 17.85 22.11 -5.81
CA PRO A 28 18.34 21.22 -6.86
C PRO A 28 19.61 20.49 -6.41
N GLY A 29 19.65 19.19 -6.69
CA GLY A 29 20.79 18.31 -6.49
C GLY A 29 21.53 18.02 -7.80
N ILE A 30 22.40 17.00 -7.77
CA ILE A 30 23.21 16.62 -8.92
C ILE A 30 22.30 16.00 -9.99
N SER A 31 22.37 16.49 -11.23
CA SER A 31 21.77 15.80 -12.38
C SER A 31 22.77 14.75 -12.90
N THR A 32 22.32 13.50 -13.03
CA THR A 32 23.16 12.43 -13.57
C THR A 32 23.12 12.47 -15.10
N ARG A 33 24.28 12.26 -15.73
CA ARG A 33 24.41 12.15 -17.20
C ARG A 33 23.96 10.78 -17.74
N SER A 34 23.07 10.10 -17.03
CA SER A 34 22.47 8.83 -17.50
C SER A 34 21.48 9.09 -18.64
N MET A 35 21.15 8.07 -19.42
CA MET A 35 20.05 8.13 -20.38
C MET A 35 18.96 7.14 -19.95
N PRO A 36 17.76 7.61 -19.57
CA PRO A 36 17.35 9.02 -19.48
C PRO A 36 18.01 9.74 -18.28
N PRO A 37 18.23 11.07 -18.36
CA PRO A 37 18.83 11.83 -17.27
C PRO A 37 17.95 11.75 -16.03
N THR A 38 18.58 11.69 -14.85
CA THR A 38 17.87 11.71 -13.57
C THR A 38 18.26 12.96 -12.79
N ASN A 39 17.28 13.82 -12.52
CA ASN A 39 17.40 15.01 -11.71
C ASN A 39 17.08 14.67 -10.25
N HIS A 40 17.92 15.16 -9.34
CA HIS A 40 17.75 14.97 -7.90
C HIS A 40 17.31 16.30 -7.29
N TYR A 41 16.33 16.27 -6.39
CA TYR A 41 15.85 17.44 -5.66
C TYR A 41 15.75 17.10 -4.18
N LYS A 42 16.01 18.09 -3.33
CA LYS A 42 15.53 18.11 -1.95
C LYS A 42 14.36 19.09 -1.89
N LEU A 43 13.22 18.61 -1.41
CA LEU A 43 11.98 19.37 -1.31
C LEU A 43 11.69 19.66 0.16
N ILE A 44 11.38 20.91 0.46
CA ILE A 44 10.85 21.31 1.77
C ILE A 44 9.37 21.60 1.58
N MET A 45 8.52 20.91 2.34
CA MET A 45 7.07 21.00 2.20
C MET A 45 6.40 21.47 3.50
N GLY A 46 5.50 22.43 3.36
CA GLY A 46 4.64 22.96 4.41
C GLY A 46 3.19 22.48 4.26
N ASN A 47 2.35 22.82 5.24
CA ASN A 47 0.92 22.49 5.27
C ASN A 47 0.62 21.00 5.02
N ILE A 48 1.46 20.12 5.57
CA ILE A 48 1.36 18.69 5.33
C ILE A 48 0.08 18.14 5.96
N ARG A 49 -0.72 17.48 5.12
CA ARG A 49 -1.89 16.71 5.51
C ARG A 49 -1.75 15.28 5.02
N SER A 50 -1.52 14.35 5.93
CA SER A 50 -1.48 12.92 5.62
C SER A 50 -2.85 12.44 5.12
N LEU A 51 -2.85 11.73 3.99
CA LEU A 51 -3.99 11.01 3.45
C LEU A 51 -3.86 9.49 3.69
N ARG A 52 -2.63 8.98 3.67
CA ARG A 52 -2.26 7.59 3.95
C ARG A 52 -0.97 7.54 4.74
N GLY A 53 -0.89 6.58 5.65
CA GLY A 53 0.27 6.44 6.55
C GLY A 53 0.49 7.70 7.40
N SER A 54 1.70 7.84 7.90
CA SER A 54 2.13 8.99 8.71
C SER A 54 3.46 9.51 8.19
N VAL A 55 3.65 10.82 8.27
CA VAL A 55 4.88 11.49 7.88
C VAL A 55 5.36 12.35 9.04
N SER A 56 6.64 12.23 9.41
CA SER A 56 7.21 12.90 10.59
C SER A 56 8.25 13.98 10.23
N THR A 57 8.45 14.24 8.94
CA THR A 57 9.42 15.21 8.42
C THR A 57 8.73 16.16 7.46
N THR A 58 9.36 17.32 7.24
CA THR A 58 8.99 18.30 6.22
C THR A 58 9.99 18.34 5.08
N GLU A 59 11.09 17.59 5.18
CA GLU A 59 12.16 17.52 4.20
C GLU A 59 12.17 16.16 3.50
N PHE A 60 12.20 16.17 2.17
CA PHE A 60 12.11 14.97 1.35
C PHE A 60 13.12 14.96 0.22
N GLY A 61 13.67 13.78 -0.08
CA GLY A 61 14.35 13.55 -1.36
C GLY A 61 13.34 13.28 -2.47
N TYR A 62 13.62 13.73 -3.69
CA TYR A 62 12.80 13.44 -4.86
C TYR A 62 13.68 13.23 -6.09
N HIS A 63 13.52 12.10 -6.77
CA HIS A 63 14.20 11.81 -8.01
C HIS A 63 13.23 11.88 -9.19
N GLN A 64 13.62 12.64 -10.20
CA GLN A 64 12.86 12.77 -11.43
C GLN A 64 13.63 12.17 -12.60
N HIS A 65 13.14 11.02 -13.07
CA HIS A 65 13.61 10.44 -14.31
C HIS A 65 13.09 11.25 -15.50
N GLY A 66 13.97 11.51 -16.47
CA GLY A 66 13.59 12.03 -17.77
C GLY A 66 12.80 11.02 -18.58
N ALA A 67 12.01 11.50 -19.54
CA ALA A 67 11.33 10.62 -20.50
C ALA A 67 12.39 9.92 -21.38
N GLY A 68 12.35 8.59 -21.40
CA GLY A 68 13.24 7.75 -22.23
C GLY A 68 12.63 7.35 -23.58
N HIS A 69 11.54 7.99 -24.00
CA HIS A 69 10.82 7.58 -25.20
C HIS A 69 11.34 8.31 -26.44
N PHE A 70 11.74 7.53 -27.45
CA PHE A 70 11.94 8.00 -28.81
C PHE A 70 10.71 7.61 -29.64
N LEU A 71 10.16 8.54 -30.41
CA LEU A 71 9.22 8.21 -31.48
C LEU A 71 10.04 7.81 -32.71
N GLN A 72 9.79 6.61 -33.24
CA GLN A 72 10.24 6.27 -34.58
C GLN A 72 9.41 7.06 -35.59
N GLN A 73 10.06 7.95 -36.33
CA GLN A 73 9.46 8.70 -37.41
C GLN A 73 10.13 8.32 -38.73
N VAL A 74 9.33 8.16 -39.78
CA VAL A 74 9.84 8.00 -41.14
C VAL A 74 10.22 9.38 -41.69
N ILE A 75 11.49 9.56 -42.01
CA ILE A 75 12.05 10.76 -42.64
C ILE A 75 12.15 10.48 -44.14
N GLN A 76 11.48 11.29 -44.95
CA GLN A 76 11.65 11.26 -46.41
C GLN A 76 12.85 12.10 -46.81
N ASN A 77 13.82 11.46 -47.46
CA ASN A 77 15.03 12.09 -47.96
C ASN A 77 14.76 12.78 -49.31
N PRO A 78 15.58 13.75 -49.72
CA PRO A 78 15.42 14.48 -50.98
C PRO A 78 15.50 13.60 -52.24
N ASP A 79 16.08 12.41 -52.13
CA ASP A 79 16.17 11.40 -53.19
C ASP A 79 14.95 10.46 -53.24
N GLY A 80 13.95 10.68 -52.37
CA GLY A 80 12.74 9.88 -52.28
C GLY A 80 12.88 8.62 -51.43
N SER A 81 14.04 8.37 -50.80
CA SER A 81 14.21 7.26 -49.87
C SER A 81 13.63 7.58 -48.48
N GLU A 82 13.22 6.54 -47.75
CA GLU A 82 12.69 6.66 -46.40
C GLU A 82 13.70 6.11 -45.38
N THR A 83 14.00 6.89 -44.34
CA THR A 83 14.82 6.46 -43.20
C THR A 83 14.04 6.54 -41.90
N LEU A 84 14.23 5.57 -41.00
CA LEU A 84 13.69 5.65 -39.64
C LEU A 84 14.61 6.54 -38.80
N GLY A 85 14.08 7.68 -38.35
CA GLY A 85 14.73 8.58 -37.41
C GLY A 85 14.06 8.50 -36.04
N ASP A 86 14.87 8.46 -34.99
CA ASP A 86 14.39 8.58 -33.62
C ASP A 86 14.24 10.07 -33.27
N GLN A 87 13.00 10.56 -33.14
CA GLN A 87 12.76 11.85 -32.50
C GLN A 87 12.63 11.64 -30.99
N PRO A 88 13.41 12.33 -30.15
CA PRO A 88 13.17 12.33 -28.72
C PRO A 88 11.78 12.93 -28.47
N LEU A 89 10.89 12.19 -27.79
CA LEU A 89 9.73 12.81 -27.16
C LEU A 89 10.29 13.75 -26.09
N GLN A 90 10.34 15.04 -26.40
CA GLN A 90 10.49 16.08 -25.38
C GLN A 90 9.17 16.17 -24.60
N GLU A 91 8.82 15.15 -23.84
CA GLU A 91 8.07 15.43 -22.62
C GLU A 91 9.01 16.25 -21.74
N GLN A 92 8.84 17.57 -21.78
CA GLN A 92 9.55 18.46 -20.88
C GLN A 92 9.23 18.00 -19.46
N VAL A 93 10.27 17.49 -18.81
CA VAL A 93 10.24 17.06 -17.42
C VAL A 93 9.87 18.28 -16.58
N LYS A 94 8.60 18.39 -16.19
CA LYS A 94 8.11 19.54 -15.40
C LYS A 94 8.78 19.55 -14.04
N GLU A 95 9.52 20.61 -13.74
CA GLU A 95 10.15 20.78 -12.43
C GLU A 95 9.10 21.07 -11.35
N PRO A 96 9.30 20.60 -10.11
CA PRO A 96 8.44 20.96 -8.98
C PRO A 96 8.45 22.48 -8.75
N THR A 97 7.28 23.08 -8.53
CA THR A 97 7.13 24.54 -8.40
C THR A 97 6.81 24.93 -6.95
N VAL A 98 7.50 25.95 -6.43
CA VAL A 98 7.25 26.51 -5.10
C VAL A 98 5.86 27.17 -5.04
N GLY A 99 5.17 27.03 -3.90
CA GLY A 99 3.85 27.59 -3.64
C GLY A 99 2.69 26.76 -4.19
N ILE A 100 2.98 25.67 -4.90
CA ILE A 100 1.98 24.75 -5.45
C ILE A 100 1.75 23.58 -4.49
N SER A 101 0.49 23.14 -4.39
CA SER A 101 0.11 21.96 -3.62
C SER A 101 0.23 20.70 -4.44
N TYR A 102 0.83 19.67 -3.84
CA TYR A 102 1.06 18.38 -4.48
C TYR A 102 0.48 17.25 -3.63
N LEU A 103 0.02 16.20 -4.30
CA LEU A 103 -0.04 14.86 -3.72
C LEU A 103 1.37 14.28 -3.83
N ALA A 104 2.00 14.07 -2.69
CA ALA A 104 3.28 13.39 -2.57
C ALA A 104 3.06 11.94 -2.14
N CYS A 105 3.61 11.02 -2.91
CA CYS A 105 3.53 9.58 -2.69
C CYS A 105 4.93 9.04 -2.37
N SER A 106 5.03 8.31 -1.26
CA SER A 106 6.29 7.78 -0.72
C SER A 106 6.14 6.33 -0.27
N SER A 107 7.21 5.55 -0.40
CA SER A 107 7.32 4.20 0.17
C SER A 107 7.86 4.18 1.61
N ASP A 108 8.65 5.18 2.00
CA ASP A 108 9.44 5.17 3.25
C ASP A 108 9.23 6.40 4.15
N GLY A 109 8.46 7.40 3.69
CA GLY A 109 8.20 8.65 4.39
C GLY A 109 9.33 9.68 4.33
N GLN A 110 10.42 9.40 3.61
CA GLN A 110 11.58 10.29 3.45
C GLN A 110 11.87 10.61 1.99
N HIS A 111 11.59 9.67 1.08
CA HIS A 111 11.77 9.81 -0.34
C HIS A 111 10.42 9.83 -1.06
N ILE A 112 10.17 10.88 -1.83
CA ILE A 112 8.98 10.98 -2.67
C ILE A 112 9.27 10.26 -3.98
N ASN A 113 8.48 9.24 -4.30
CA ASN A 113 8.59 8.51 -5.56
C ASN A 113 7.73 9.16 -6.65
N THR A 114 6.67 9.86 -6.26
CA THR A 114 5.71 10.45 -7.19
C THR A 114 5.15 11.75 -6.64
N LEU A 115 5.12 12.77 -7.49
CA LEU A 115 4.46 14.05 -7.23
C LEU A 115 3.36 14.25 -8.26
N VAL A 116 2.17 14.63 -7.78
CA VAL A 116 1.04 15.01 -8.63
C VAL A 116 0.61 16.41 -8.26
N GLU A 117 0.61 17.33 -9.23
CA GLU A 117 0.17 18.70 -9.00
C GLU A 117 -1.34 18.77 -8.79
N LEU A 118 -1.79 19.53 -7.79
CA LEU A 118 -3.19 19.57 -7.39
C LEU A 118 -3.82 20.96 -7.54
N ASP A 119 -5.11 20.96 -7.86
CA ASP A 119 -5.99 22.10 -7.63
C ASP A 119 -6.91 21.85 -6.42
N ASN A 120 -7.62 22.89 -5.98
CA ASN A 120 -8.49 22.82 -4.80
C ASN A 120 -9.59 21.74 -4.90
N ASN A 121 -10.16 21.56 -6.10
CA ASN A 121 -11.20 20.55 -6.31
C ASN A 121 -10.64 19.14 -6.15
N THR A 122 -9.45 18.89 -6.70
CA THR A 122 -8.75 17.61 -6.60
C THR A 122 -8.36 17.32 -5.14
N ILE A 123 -7.91 18.33 -4.38
CA ILE A 123 -7.63 18.20 -2.95
C ILE A 123 -8.85 17.70 -2.18
N GLU A 124 -10.02 18.32 -2.38
CA GLU A 124 -11.25 17.90 -1.71
C GLU A 124 -11.67 16.47 -2.07
N GLU A 125 -11.51 16.09 -3.33
CA GLU A 125 -11.77 14.73 -3.80
C GLU A 125 -10.84 13.71 -3.15
N LEU A 126 -9.53 13.98 -3.12
CA LEU A 126 -8.54 13.11 -2.49
C LEU A 126 -8.80 12.95 -0.98
N ILE A 127 -9.23 14.00 -0.29
CA ILE A 127 -9.63 13.94 1.13
C ILE A 127 -10.86 13.04 1.32
N LYS A 128 -11.79 13.02 0.36
CA LYS A 128 -12.94 12.10 0.41
C LYS A 128 -12.48 10.66 0.14
N LEU A 129 -11.62 10.46 -0.85
CA LEU A 129 -11.09 9.14 -1.23
C LEU A 129 -10.17 8.56 -0.17
N SER A 130 -9.44 9.38 0.58
CA SER A 130 -8.61 8.92 1.70
C SER A 130 -9.44 8.29 2.82
N LYS A 131 -10.75 8.51 2.87
CA LYS A 131 -11.64 7.83 3.81
C LYS A 131 -12.02 6.41 3.37
N ILE A 132 -11.74 6.03 2.12
CA ILE A 132 -11.94 4.67 1.63
C ILE A 132 -10.72 3.83 2.03
N PRO A 133 -10.86 2.70 2.74
CA PRO A 133 -9.73 1.87 3.13
C PRO A 133 -8.99 1.31 1.92
N LEU A 134 -7.72 0.92 2.10
CA LEU A 134 -6.95 0.33 1.01
C LEU A 134 -7.61 -0.97 0.52
N GLY A 135 -7.48 -1.26 -0.77
CA GLY A 135 -8.09 -2.43 -1.42
C GLY A 135 -9.62 -2.35 -1.61
N TRP A 136 -10.30 -1.35 -1.04
CA TRP A 136 -11.70 -1.07 -1.32
C TRP A 136 -11.85 -0.23 -2.57
N SER A 137 -12.95 -0.42 -3.28
CA SER A 137 -13.35 0.43 -4.40
C SER A 137 -14.74 1.03 -4.18
N LYS A 138 -14.95 2.22 -4.73
CA LYS A 138 -16.28 2.82 -4.86
C LYS A 138 -16.66 2.77 -6.33
N GLN A 139 -17.73 2.04 -6.63
CA GLN A 139 -18.24 1.87 -7.98
C GLN A 139 -18.97 3.13 -8.44
N SER A 140 -19.16 3.29 -9.75
CA SER A 140 -19.83 4.46 -10.35
C SER A 140 -21.28 4.65 -9.89
N ASN A 141 -21.95 3.57 -9.48
CA ASN A 141 -23.27 3.59 -8.87
C ASN A 141 -23.27 4.02 -7.38
N GLY A 142 -22.11 4.40 -6.84
CA GLY A 142 -21.93 4.83 -5.46
C GLY A 142 -21.74 3.69 -4.45
N HIS A 143 -21.87 2.43 -4.85
CA HIS A 143 -21.70 1.28 -3.96
C HIS A 143 -20.23 1.01 -3.64
N TYR A 144 -19.98 0.60 -2.40
CA TYR A 144 -18.66 0.17 -1.97
C TYR A 144 -18.46 -1.33 -2.17
N GLU A 145 -17.22 -1.66 -2.49
CA GLU A 145 -16.77 -3.00 -2.81
C GLU A 145 -15.54 -3.33 -1.95
N SER A 146 -15.71 -4.31 -1.07
CA SER A 146 -14.69 -4.77 -0.13
C SER A 146 -13.69 -5.69 -0.82
N PRO A 147 -12.39 -5.67 -0.45
CA PRO A 147 -11.44 -6.63 -0.99
C PRO A 147 -11.87 -8.07 -0.66
N TRP A 148 -12.49 -8.29 0.51
CA TRP A 148 -13.00 -9.62 0.93
C TRP A 148 -14.12 -10.19 0.05
N GLN A 149 -14.73 -9.41 -0.86
CA GLN A 149 -15.75 -9.95 -1.77
C GLN A 149 -15.18 -10.99 -2.75
N HIS A 150 -13.88 -10.89 -3.06
CA HIS A 150 -13.18 -11.79 -3.99
C HIS A 150 -12.50 -12.94 -3.25
N SER A 151 -12.69 -13.00 -1.94
CA SER A 151 -12.13 -14.06 -1.13
C SER A 151 -12.73 -15.42 -1.50
N HIS A 152 -11.96 -16.49 -1.28
CA HIS A 152 -12.42 -17.85 -1.58
C HIS A 152 -13.62 -18.28 -0.71
N ALA A 153 -13.92 -17.53 0.36
CA ALA A 153 -15.11 -17.68 1.20
C ALA A 153 -16.37 -17.06 0.56
N LYS A 154 -16.69 -17.46 -0.68
CA LYS A 154 -17.72 -16.89 -1.60
C LYS A 154 -19.14 -16.74 -1.04
N THR A 155 -19.43 -17.20 0.18
CA THR A 155 -20.77 -17.23 0.77
C THR A 155 -20.90 -16.50 2.10
N VAL A 156 -19.81 -15.97 2.67
CA VAL A 156 -19.90 -15.38 4.02
C VAL A 156 -20.28 -13.90 3.94
N LYS A 157 -21.56 -13.64 4.24
CA LYS A 157 -22.04 -12.29 4.55
C LYS A 157 -21.52 -11.90 5.93
N TRP A 158 -21.06 -10.66 6.03
CA TRP A 158 -20.71 -10.04 7.29
C TRP A 158 -21.90 -10.11 8.25
N HIS A 159 -21.63 -10.50 9.49
CA HIS A 159 -22.66 -10.57 10.51
C HIS A 159 -23.21 -9.17 10.81
N ASP A 160 -24.53 -9.02 10.87
CA ASP A 160 -25.12 -7.73 11.20
C ASP A 160 -24.86 -7.39 12.67
N ASN A 161 -23.95 -6.47 12.91
CA ASN A 161 -23.62 -5.97 14.24
C ASN A 161 -24.10 -4.51 14.35
N LYS A 162 -24.92 -4.24 15.38
CA LYS A 162 -25.47 -2.91 15.68
C LYS A 162 -24.39 -1.84 15.83
N GLN A 163 -23.18 -2.22 16.25
CA GLN A 163 -22.03 -1.31 16.37
C GLN A 163 -21.62 -0.67 15.03
N TYR A 164 -21.93 -1.31 13.89
CA TYR A 164 -21.51 -0.84 12.57
C TYR A 164 -22.68 -0.36 11.69
N THR A 165 -23.85 -0.05 12.27
CA THR A 165 -25.03 0.36 11.47
C THR A 165 -24.86 1.70 10.78
N SER A 166 -24.08 2.62 11.35
CA SER A 166 -23.79 3.94 10.78
C SER A 166 -22.68 3.93 9.73
N TYR A 167 -22.02 2.79 9.50
CA TYR A 167 -20.90 2.70 8.58
C TYR A 167 -21.41 2.48 7.16
N ASP A 168 -20.71 3.07 6.19
CA ASP A 168 -20.79 2.61 4.80
C ASP A 168 -20.43 1.12 4.76
N LYS A 169 -21.17 0.33 3.98
CA LYS A 169 -21.00 -1.13 3.89
C LYS A 169 -20.74 -1.55 2.46
N CYS A 170 -20.03 -2.67 2.32
CA CYS A 170 -19.91 -3.34 1.03
C CYS A 170 -21.26 -3.86 0.56
N ALA A 171 -21.63 -3.56 -0.68
CA ALA A 171 -22.91 -3.99 -1.25
C ALA A 171 -23.03 -5.52 -1.37
N LYS A 172 -21.92 -6.25 -1.57
CA LYS A 172 -21.93 -7.71 -1.75
C LYS A 172 -21.81 -8.47 -0.43
N THR A 173 -20.86 -8.08 0.42
CA THR A 173 -20.56 -8.82 1.66
C THR A 173 -21.25 -8.24 2.88
N GLY A 174 -21.73 -6.99 2.85
CA GLY A 174 -22.24 -6.30 4.03
C GLY A 174 -21.16 -5.84 5.02
N ARG A 175 -19.88 -6.13 4.73
CA ARG A 175 -18.76 -5.73 5.59
C ARG A 175 -18.71 -4.21 5.72
N PRO A 176 -18.56 -3.65 6.93
CA PRO A 176 -18.43 -2.21 7.12
C PRO A 176 -17.07 -1.71 6.63
N LEU A 177 -17.06 -0.45 6.22
CA LEU A 177 -15.89 0.28 5.77
C LEU A 177 -15.09 0.74 7.00
N LEU A 178 -14.27 -0.17 7.53
CA LEU A 178 -13.52 0.03 8.76
C LEU A 178 -12.21 0.77 8.48
N ILE A 179 -12.04 1.91 9.13
CA ILE A 179 -10.82 2.72 9.13
C ILE A 179 -10.14 2.67 10.50
N THR A 180 -8.89 3.09 10.55
CA THR A 180 -8.13 3.36 11.76
C THR A 180 -8.14 4.86 12.05
N THR A 181 -7.60 5.24 13.21
CA THR A 181 -7.37 6.65 13.56
C THR A 181 -5.94 7.08 13.21
N ASP A 182 -5.71 8.38 13.07
CA ASP A 182 -4.38 8.92 12.70
C ASP A 182 -3.28 8.63 13.74
N ASP A 183 -3.67 8.45 15.00
CA ASP A 183 -2.76 8.10 16.10
C ASP A 183 -2.19 6.67 16.03
N ILE A 184 -2.66 5.84 15.08
CA ILE A 184 -2.25 4.45 14.93
C ILE A 184 -1.17 4.30 13.86
N THR A 185 -0.08 3.63 14.23
CA THR A 185 0.95 3.16 13.29
C THR A 185 0.85 1.66 13.10
N LEU A 186 0.97 1.22 11.85
CA LEU A 186 1.18 -0.17 11.46
C LEU A 186 2.62 -0.31 10.94
N THR A 187 3.38 -1.26 11.47
CA THR A 187 4.71 -1.62 10.96
C THR A 187 4.81 -3.12 10.70
N CYS A 188 5.69 -3.52 9.79
CA CYS A 188 6.08 -4.91 9.61
C CYS A 188 7.58 -5.08 9.56
N GLU A 189 8.07 -6.18 10.11
CA GLU A 189 9.47 -6.60 10.03
C GLU A 189 9.55 -8.08 9.61
N PRO A 190 10.47 -8.46 8.71
CA PRO A 190 10.67 -9.87 8.38
C PRO A 190 11.21 -10.63 9.59
N VAL A 191 10.69 -11.83 9.81
CA VAL A 191 11.17 -12.74 10.84
C VAL A 191 12.27 -13.61 10.24
N GLN A 192 13.44 -13.60 10.88
CA GLN A 192 14.57 -14.41 10.44
C GLN A 192 14.21 -15.90 10.39
N ALA A 193 14.71 -16.59 9.36
CA ALA A 193 14.56 -18.03 9.22
C ALA A 193 15.24 -18.76 10.39
N ALA A 194 14.64 -19.84 10.86
CA ALA A 194 15.27 -20.70 11.88
C ALA A 194 16.56 -21.33 11.35
N HIS A 195 16.62 -21.59 10.04
CA HIS A 195 17.81 -22.10 9.35
C HIS A 195 18.08 -21.23 8.12
N VAL A 196 19.13 -20.41 8.22
CA VAL A 196 19.59 -19.57 7.11
C VAL A 196 20.35 -20.43 6.11
N LYS A 197 19.93 -20.38 4.85
CA LYS A 197 20.62 -20.92 3.68
C LYS A 197 21.08 -19.74 2.84
N GLU A 198 22.39 -19.65 2.68
CA GLU A 198 23.02 -18.63 1.85
C GLU A 198 22.38 -18.61 0.45
N TYR A 199 22.00 -17.41 -0.01
CA TYR A 199 21.32 -17.13 -1.28
C TYR A 199 19.87 -17.64 -1.46
N GLN A 200 19.33 -18.47 -0.57
CA GLN A 200 17.97 -19.03 -0.75
C GLN A 200 16.90 -18.33 0.11
N ASN A 201 17.24 -17.91 1.33
CA ASN A 201 16.31 -17.22 2.24
C ASN A 201 17.00 -16.12 3.08
N PRO A 202 17.75 -15.20 2.45
CA PRO A 202 18.49 -14.17 3.17
C PRO A 202 17.57 -13.24 4.00
N ASP A 203 16.32 -13.06 3.56
CA ASP A 203 15.33 -12.22 4.23
C ASP A 203 14.37 -13.00 5.16
N GLY A 204 14.61 -14.31 5.37
CA GLY A 204 13.72 -15.19 6.12
C GLY A 204 12.75 -16.01 5.24
N ASP A 205 11.86 -16.76 5.89
CA ASP A 205 10.98 -17.75 5.23
C ASP A 205 9.57 -17.21 4.96
N GLY A 206 9.43 -15.92 4.63
CA GLY A 206 8.13 -15.29 4.35
C GLY A 206 7.23 -15.07 5.57
N VAL A 207 7.79 -15.09 6.78
CA VAL A 207 7.04 -14.74 8.00
C VAL A 207 7.33 -13.29 8.35
N PHE A 208 6.28 -12.50 8.59
CA PHE A 208 6.40 -11.11 9.00
C PHE A 208 5.80 -10.90 10.37
N LYS A 209 6.51 -10.17 11.23
CA LYS A 209 5.94 -9.66 12.47
C LYS A 209 5.30 -8.31 12.19
N LEU A 210 3.98 -8.26 12.33
CA LEU A 210 3.21 -7.02 12.23
C LEU A 210 3.03 -6.44 13.62
N THR A 211 3.12 -5.12 13.73
CA THR A 211 2.89 -4.39 14.99
C THR A 211 1.94 -3.24 14.75
N VAL A 212 0.89 -3.17 15.56
CA VAL A 212 -0.02 -2.03 15.63
C VAL A 212 0.25 -1.29 16.93
N LYS A 213 0.49 0.01 16.84
CA LYS A 213 0.82 0.86 17.99
C LYS A 213 -0.11 2.06 18.08
N ASN A 214 -0.61 2.34 19.27
CA ASN A 214 -1.23 3.61 19.62
C ASN A 214 -0.13 4.61 20.01
N ASN A 215 0.01 5.71 19.28
CA ASN A 215 1.00 6.76 19.58
C ASN A 215 0.41 7.93 20.37
N SER A 216 -0.88 7.89 20.70
CA SER A 216 -1.51 8.93 21.49
C SER A 216 -1.29 8.72 22.98
N ASN A 217 -1.60 9.78 23.74
CA ASN A 217 -1.61 9.80 25.19
C ASN A 217 -2.97 9.38 25.79
N ARG A 218 -3.89 8.82 24.98
CA ARG A 218 -5.21 8.37 25.40
C ARG A 218 -5.52 6.97 24.86
N PRO A 219 -6.45 6.21 25.47
CA PRO A 219 -6.92 4.97 24.89
C PRO A 219 -7.56 5.22 23.52
N VAL A 220 -7.33 4.31 22.58
CA VAL A 220 -7.84 4.39 21.20
C VAL A 220 -8.48 3.07 20.81
N GLU A 221 -9.75 3.13 20.40
CA GLU A 221 -10.40 2.02 19.71
C GLU A 221 -9.97 2.01 18.24
N ILE A 222 -9.65 0.83 17.72
CA ILE A 222 -9.19 0.64 16.35
C ILE A 222 -10.24 -0.20 15.61
N PRO A 223 -11.21 0.43 14.90
CA PRO A 223 -12.31 -0.29 14.26
C PRO A 223 -11.85 -1.37 13.27
N ALA A 224 -10.76 -1.12 12.55
CA ALA A 224 -10.21 -2.07 11.58
C ALA A 224 -9.45 -3.25 12.21
N LEU A 225 -9.03 -3.16 13.47
CA LEU A 225 -8.37 -4.26 14.19
C LEU A 225 -9.40 -4.98 15.05
N LEU A 226 -9.95 -6.05 14.50
CA LEU A 226 -11.05 -6.80 15.09
C LEU A 226 -10.54 -7.73 16.18
N ARG A 227 -11.34 -7.89 17.23
CA ARG A 227 -11.20 -8.95 18.21
C ARG A 227 -12.52 -9.69 18.39
N ASP A 228 -12.42 -10.94 18.79
CA ASP A 228 -13.58 -11.73 19.18
C ASP A 228 -14.21 -11.16 20.46
N SER A 229 -15.53 -10.94 20.46
CA SER A 229 -16.20 -10.28 21.59
C SER A 229 -16.23 -11.13 22.86
N HIS A 230 -16.03 -12.45 22.76
CA HIS A 230 -16.08 -13.38 23.88
C HIS A 230 -14.69 -13.64 24.47
N THR A 231 -13.75 -14.09 23.63
CA THR A 231 -12.39 -14.45 24.03
C THR A 231 -11.47 -13.23 24.16
N LYS A 232 -11.85 -12.11 23.54
CA LYS A 232 -11.05 -10.89 23.40
C LYS A 232 -9.74 -11.08 22.61
N ASN A 233 -9.58 -12.23 21.94
CA ASN A 233 -8.45 -12.49 21.06
C ASN A 233 -8.54 -11.63 19.79
N ILE A 234 -7.42 -11.05 19.38
CA ILE A 234 -7.33 -10.28 18.14
C ILE A 234 -7.41 -11.23 16.94
N LEU A 235 -8.28 -10.89 16.00
CA LEU A 235 -8.55 -11.64 14.77
C LEU A 235 -7.74 -11.02 13.63
N TRP A 236 -6.45 -11.34 13.57
CA TRP A 236 -5.53 -10.74 12.60
C TRP A 236 -5.87 -11.10 11.16
N GLU A 237 -6.28 -12.34 10.92
CA GLU A 237 -6.66 -12.88 9.61
C GLU A 237 -7.96 -12.24 9.09
N GLU A 238 -8.79 -11.71 9.99
CA GLU A 238 -9.95 -10.89 9.63
C GLU A 238 -9.61 -9.43 9.41
N SER A 239 -8.59 -8.92 10.09
CA SER A 239 -8.26 -7.48 10.14
C SER A 239 -7.29 -7.08 9.04
N VAL A 240 -6.36 -7.97 8.69
CA VAL A 240 -5.25 -7.71 7.78
C VAL A 240 -5.39 -8.54 6.52
N PHE A 241 -5.13 -7.89 5.39
CA PHE A 241 -4.97 -8.56 4.10
C PHE A 241 -3.73 -8.00 3.39
N VAL A 242 -3.30 -8.67 2.33
CA VAL A 242 -2.08 -8.33 1.61
C VAL A 242 -2.41 -7.91 0.19
N ILE A 243 -1.84 -6.80 -0.27
CA ILE A 243 -1.88 -6.38 -1.67
C ILE A 243 -0.53 -6.70 -2.30
N THR A 244 -0.57 -7.31 -3.49
CA THR A 244 0.57 -7.47 -4.39
C THR A 244 0.19 -6.98 -5.79
N ASP A 245 1.13 -7.02 -6.73
CA ASP A 245 0.85 -6.71 -8.15
C ASP A 245 -0.21 -7.63 -8.76
N ALA A 246 -0.40 -8.83 -8.20
CA ALA A 246 -1.43 -9.78 -8.63
C ALA A 246 -2.81 -9.50 -8.01
N GLY A 247 -2.94 -8.53 -7.11
CA GLY A 247 -4.19 -8.15 -6.46
C GLY A 247 -4.21 -8.38 -4.95
N ASN A 248 -5.40 -8.65 -4.41
CA ASN A 248 -5.64 -8.79 -2.97
C ASN A 248 -5.58 -10.27 -2.55
N HIS A 249 -4.87 -10.53 -1.45
CA HIS A 249 -4.62 -11.86 -0.89
C HIS A 249 -4.96 -11.88 0.59
N PHE A 250 -5.43 -13.03 1.09
CA PHE A 250 -5.98 -13.14 2.44
C PHE A 250 -5.34 -14.30 3.20
N PHE A 251 -5.18 -14.14 4.51
CA PHE A 251 -4.70 -15.20 5.38
C PHE A 251 -5.78 -16.27 5.62
N PRO A 252 -5.42 -17.55 5.79
CA PRO A 252 -6.40 -18.58 6.12
C PRO A 252 -7.16 -18.24 7.40
N GLY A 253 -8.49 -18.39 7.41
CA GLY A 253 -9.33 -18.04 8.55
C GLY A 253 -10.08 -16.71 8.41
N HIS A 254 -9.82 -15.91 7.37
CA HIS A 254 -10.62 -14.73 7.05
C HIS A 254 -12.07 -15.07 6.69
N GLY A 255 -12.98 -14.12 6.90
CA GLY A 255 -14.39 -14.25 6.54
C GLY A 255 -15.15 -15.29 7.36
N HIS A 256 -14.69 -15.68 8.54
CA HIS A 256 -15.35 -16.64 9.42
C HIS A 256 -15.81 -16.03 10.75
N ALA A 257 -15.30 -14.86 11.12
CA ALA A 257 -15.60 -14.28 12.41
C ALA A 257 -17.07 -13.85 12.57
N ARG A 258 -17.59 -14.16 13.74
CA ARG A 258 -18.92 -13.75 14.24
C ARG A 258 -18.68 -12.96 15.51
N ASP A 259 -19.59 -12.06 15.84
CA ASP A 259 -19.56 -11.31 17.09
C ASP A 259 -18.20 -10.64 17.36
N VAL A 260 -17.78 -9.78 16.42
CA VAL A 260 -16.53 -9.03 16.50
C VAL A 260 -16.76 -7.62 17.05
N GLU A 261 -15.75 -7.11 17.75
CA GLU A 261 -15.68 -5.73 18.23
C GLU A 261 -14.29 -5.12 17.91
N PRO A 262 -14.16 -3.78 17.92
CA PRO A 262 -12.87 -3.09 17.80
C PRO A 262 -11.91 -3.45 18.94
N THR A 263 -10.62 -3.49 18.61
CA THR A 263 -9.55 -3.60 19.62
C THR A 263 -9.31 -2.23 20.25
N LEU A 264 -9.38 -2.16 21.57
CA LEU A 264 -8.95 -1.01 22.36
C LEU A 264 -7.46 -1.15 22.70
N LEU A 265 -6.66 -0.13 22.38
CA LEU A 265 -5.26 -0.02 22.82
C LEU A 265 -5.10 1.15 23.80
N GLU A 266 -4.47 0.86 24.94
CA GLU A 266 -4.06 1.85 25.92
C GLU A 266 -3.04 2.86 25.36
N PRO A 267 -2.84 4.03 26.00
CA PRO A 267 -1.85 5.02 25.59
C PRO A 267 -0.47 4.39 25.39
N ASN A 268 0.18 4.68 24.26
CA ASN A 268 1.51 4.15 23.91
C ASN A 268 1.63 2.62 23.80
N ALA A 269 0.53 1.88 23.92
CA ALA A 269 0.54 0.41 23.85
C ALA A 269 0.69 -0.09 22.41
N SER A 270 1.23 -1.29 22.28
CA SER A 270 1.31 -2.01 21.01
C SER A 270 0.91 -3.47 21.15
N VAL A 271 0.43 -4.03 20.05
CA VAL A 271 0.13 -5.45 19.88
C VAL A 271 0.82 -5.94 18.61
N SER A 272 1.28 -7.19 18.63
CA SER A 272 1.98 -7.78 17.50
C SER A 272 1.52 -9.20 17.23
N THR A 273 1.65 -9.63 15.97
CA THR A 273 1.48 -11.02 15.54
C THR A 273 2.53 -11.41 14.52
N LYS A 274 2.68 -12.71 14.28
CA LYS A 274 3.46 -13.24 13.16
C LYS A 274 2.49 -13.80 12.12
N LEU A 275 2.57 -13.29 10.89
CA LEU A 275 1.78 -13.76 9.77
C LEU A 275 2.70 -14.44 8.75
N ASP A 276 2.34 -15.68 8.39
CA ASP A 276 3.06 -16.47 7.41
C ASP A 276 2.47 -16.21 6.02
N THR A 277 3.21 -15.47 5.18
CA THR A 277 2.73 -15.08 3.85
C THR A 277 2.71 -16.24 2.88
N LEU A 278 3.43 -17.34 3.16
CA LEU A 278 3.34 -18.58 2.37
C LEU A 278 1.94 -19.19 2.45
N THR A 279 1.16 -18.87 3.48
CA THR A 279 -0.21 -19.36 3.63
C THR A 279 -1.26 -18.56 2.88
N LEU A 280 -0.90 -17.43 2.25
CA LEU A 280 -1.85 -16.54 1.58
C LEU A 280 -2.68 -17.27 0.51
N HIS A 281 -4.00 -17.07 0.59
CA HIS A 281 -4.94 -17.50 -0.44
C HIS A 281 -4.98 -16.49 -1.59
N GLY A 282 -5.08 -16.99 -2.82
CA GLY A 282 -5.21 -16.18 -4.03
C GLY A 282 -3.88 -15.79 -4.69
N LEU A 283 -2.74 -16.01 -4.03
CA LEU A 283 -1.43 -15.65 -4.58
C LEU A 283 -0.88 -16.75 -5.49
N SER A 284 -0.65 -16.39 -6.75
CA SER A 284 0.12 -17.21 -7.69
C SER A 284 1.61 -17.08 -7.39
N TRP A 285 2.22 -18.13 -6.85
CA TRP A 285 3.61 -18.12 -6.45
C TRP A 285 4.56 -18.17 -7.66
N PRO A 286 5.59 -17.31 -7.72
CA PRO A 286 6.53 -17.28 -8.83
C PRO A 286 7.37 -18.57 -8.89
N GLN A 287 7.91 -18.88 -10.07
CA GLN A 287 8.87 -19.97 -10.28
C GLN A 287 10.31 -19.43 -10.30
N GLY A 288 11.26 -20.24 -9.86
CA GLY A 288 12.66 -19.82 -9.70
C GLY A 288 12.87 -18.91 -8.49
N GLY A 289 13.64 -17.84 -8.66
CA GLY A 289 13.93 -16.84 -7.65
C GLY A 289 13.29 -15.49 -7.96
N TRP A 290 12.60 -14.90 -7.00
CA TRP A 290 11.85 -13.65 -7.19
C TRP A 290 11.80 -12.80 -5.92
N ARG A 291 11.89 -11.48 -6.04
CA ARG A 291 11.65 -10.56 -4.91
C ARG A 291 10.15 -10.27 -4.80
N LEU A 292 9.51 -10.81 -3.77
CA LEU A 292 8.10 -10.54 -3.51
C LEU A 292 7.95 -9.26 -2.71
N HIS A 293 7.13 -8.33 -3.20
CA HIS A 293 6.73 -7.12 -2.50
C HIS A 293 5.31 -7.30 -1.99
N LEU A 294 5.12 -7.12 -0.68
CA LEU A 294 3.87 -7.35 0.01
C LEU A 294 3.47 -6.09 0.75
N ARG A 295 2.26 -5.60 0.49
CA ARG A 295 1.67 -4.51 1.27
C ARG A 295 0.62 -5.05 2.23
N PHE A 296 0.94 -5.02 3.52
CA PHE A 296 0.00 -5.39 4.57
C PHE A 296 -0.92 -4.21 4.86
N CYS A 297 -2.23 -4.43 4.78
CA CYS A 297 -3.24 -3.39 4.91
C CYS A 297 -4.10 -3.64 6.15
N LEU A 298 -4.31 -2.60 6.96
CA LEU A 298 -5.21 -2.56 8.11
C LEU A 298 -6.07 -1.29 7.99
N GLY A 299 -7.29 -1.43 7.47
CA GLY A 299 -8.13 -0.27 7.16
C GLY A 299 -7.47 0.67 6.16
N ASP A 300 -7.26 1.93 6.56
CA ASP A 300 -6.60 2.99 5.80
C ASP A 300 -5.07 3.04 6.01
N LYS A 301 -4.50 2.21 6.90
CA LYS A 301 -3.05 2.08 7.08
C LYS A 301 -2.49 0.94 6.25
N ALA A 302 -1.26 1.11 5.81
CA ALA A 302 -0.47 0.04 5.21
C ALA A 302 1.00 0.15 5.59
N THR A 303 1.67 -0.99 5.50
CA THR A 303 3.12 -1.12 5.63
C THR A 303 3.62 -2.12 4.58
N GLU A 304 4.86 -1.98 4.15
CA GLU A 304 5.43 -2.80 3.08
C GLU A 304 6.54 -3.70 3.63
N GLY A 305 6.47 -4.97 3.24
CA GLY A 305 7.50 -5.96 3.48
C GLY A 305 7.94 -6.57 2.16
N SER A 306 9.19 -7.06 2.10
CA SER A 306 9.65 -7.83 0.96
C SER A 306 10.57 -8.95 1.41
N TYR A 307 10.60 -10.03 0.64
CA TYR A 307 11.56 -11.12 0.83
C TYR A 307 11.83 -11.81 -0.50
N TYR A 308 12.99 -12.44 -0.61
CA TYR A 308 13.34 -13.25 -1.76
C TYR A 308 12.70 -14.63 -1.67
N TYR A 309 11.72 -14.89 -2.55
CA TYR A 309 11.13 -16.20 -2.72
C TYR A 309 11.98 -17.03 -3.68
N PHE A 310 12.54 -18.11 -3.17
CA PHE A 310 13.21 -19.14 -3.95
C PHE A 310 12.42 -20.44 -3.95
N THR A 311 11.99 -20.90 -5.12
CA THR A 311 11.03 -22.01 -5.30
C THR A 311 11.50 -23.28 -4.59
N ASP A 312 12.74 -23.70 -4.80
CA ASP A 312 13.25 -24.97 -4.23
C ASP A 312 13.29 -24.98 -2.70
N HIS A 313 13.36 -23.79 -2.09
CA HIS A 313 13.37 -23.64 -0.64
C HIS A 313 11.98 -23.42 -0.06
N HIS A 314 11.21 -22.49 -0.63
CA HIS A 314 9.96 -22.03 -0.05
C HIS A 314 8.74 -22.87 -0.46
N GLU A 315 8.74 -23.49 -1.64
CA GLU A 315 7.62 -24.30 -2.10
C GLU A 315 7.35 -25.52 -1.17
N PRO A 316 8.37 -26.26 -0.69
CA PRO A 316 8.18 -27.28 0.34
C PRO A 316 7.61 -26.74 1.65
N ILE A 317 8.09 -25.58 2.11
CA ILE A 317 7.61 -24.91 3.34
C ILE A 317 6.15 -24.55 3.18
N ARG A 318 5.80 -23.93 2.05
CA ARG A 318 4.44 -23.53 1.68
C ARG A 318 3.48 -24.72 1.67
N LYS A 319 3.84 -25.79 0.98
CA LYS A 319 3.02 -27.02 0.93
C LYS A 319 2.82 -27.64 2.32
N ASN A 320 3.79 -27.51 3.22
CA ASN A 320 3.66 -27.97 4.60
C ASN A 320 2.78 -27.03 5.45
N ALA A 321 2.91 -25.72 5.26
CA ALA A 321 2.09 -24.72 5.95
C ALA A 321 0.61 -24.86 5.59
N GLN A 322 0.29 -25.11 4.31
CA GLN A 322 -1.08 -25.35 3.83
C GLN A 322 -1.72 -26.64 4.36
N LYS A 323 -0.94 -27.60 4.84
CA LYS A 323 -1.44 -28.86 5.42
C LYS A 323 -1.81 -28.74 6.90
N LYS A 324 -1.33 -27.69 7.58
CA LYS A 324 -1.73 -27.46 8.97
C LYS A 324 -3.16 -26.90 8.94
N PRO A 325 -4.13 -27.53 9.63
CA PRO A 325 -5.43 -26.90 9.80
C PRO A 325 -5.19 -25.55 10.47
N SER A 326 -5.80 -24.48 9.93
CA SER A 326 -5.90 -23.21 10.62
C SER A 326 -6.38 -23.52 12.02
N ALA A 327 -5.51 -23.34 13.02
CA ALA A 327 -5.90 -23.50 14.40
C ALA A 327 -6.95 -22.43 14.65
N ILE A 328 -8.22 -22.81 14.58
CA ILE A 328 -9.27 -22.11 15.28
C ILE A 328 -8.86 -22.25 16.74
N VAL A 329 -8.16 -21.24 17.25
CA VAL A 329 -7.96 -21.09 18.68
C VAL A 329 -9.35 -20.76 19.21
N ASN A 330 -10.00 -21.78 19.77
CA ASN A 330 -11.33 -21.70 20.38
C ASN A 330 -11.41 -20.56 21.40
#